data_AF-A0A9E7B8N0-F1
#
_entry.id   AF-A0A9E7B8N0-F1
#
_cell.length_a   1.000
_cell.length_b   1.000
_cell.length_c   1.000
_cell.angle_alpha   90.00
_cell.angle_beta   90.00
_cell.angle_gamma   90.00
#
_symmetry.space_group_name_H-M   'P 1'
#
loop_
_entity.id
_entity.type
_entity.pdbx_description
1 polymer ?
#
loop_
_entity_poly.entity_id
_entity_poly.type
_entity_poly.pdbx_seq_one_letter_code
_entity_poly.pdbx_strand_id
1 'polypeptide(L)'
;MKNQKPEISPLFLSQFEVDETVPFQRHLNRLEVEIGQEDYSRLKRVELLDEVPNEVTFASMTEITERLLKSTQNNYNRELLKRLQARIYLDPIHYSIYYRLPDRCLRFVATWRKEVLQRFFTEIPISDSGWHPCVHALPGFEGRFLPDAAGGVLLLRNLQHDDRQQRPLITASHGPYDPHTLEVTLYFLRTGKGGSAIINLGFAGREPLTDENLAQLESWGVPLNPSNIDVIYPYVDEHGHPYCYKLEEGLPGYVAALEISLPDLVIDIHGCVGTFSEDRRVVVGLGGLPPFRIPEQLGELHRKKDVFYLQPHNEMRQGLTLVRDLSEEMYVQFCADTHHCYNFALLGGMQLLGTQIDPRFDTDSLLEAEERAFLPNEDLRWLPGAGANALQRIAAHKLNPRAQCLHVEIPTAVRRKMVLKLRSLEIESSLDASGL
;
A
#
# COMPACT_ATOMS: atom_id res chain seq x y z
N MET A 1 -12.43 -34.32 -18.52
CA MET A 1 -11.27 -33.41 -18.38
C MET A 1 -10.92 -33.37 -16.90
N LYS A 2 -9.68 -33.68 -16.52
CA LYS A 2 -9.25 -33.54 -15.13
C LYS A 2 -9.32 -32.06 -14.76
N ASN A 3 -9.99 -31.72 -13.66
CA ASN A 3 -9.93 -30.41 -13.02
C ASN A 3 -8.51 -30.18 -12.48
N GLN A 4 -7.53 -29.96 -13.37
CA GLN A 4 -6.29 -29.33 -12.95
C GLN A 4 -6.62 -27.87 -12.70
N LYS A 5 -6.76 -27.52 -11.42
CA LYS A 5 -6.77 -26.12 -10.98
C LYS A 5 -5.51 -25.46 -11.55
N PRO A 6 -5.58 -24.22 -12.05
CA PRO A 6 -4.38 -23.49 -12.47
C PRO A 6 -3.43 -23.43 -11.26
N GLU A 7 -2.24 -24.00 -11.44
CA GLU A 7 -1.19 -24.06 -10.42
C GLU A 7 -0.54 -22.69 -10.35
N ILE A 8 -0.75 -21.95 -9.25
CA ILE A 8 -0.16 -20.62 -9.07
C ILE A 8 1.35 -20.79 -8.86
N SER A 9 2.14 -20.01 -9.61
CA SER A 9 3.60 -20.09 -9.54
C SER A 9 4.08 -19.85 -8.10
N PRO A 10 5.07 -20.61 -7.59
CA PRO A 10 5.66 -20.38 -6.27
C PRO A 10 6.15 -18.95 -6.07
N LEU A 11 6.54 -18.25 -7.14
CA LEU A 11 6.93 -16.83 -7.09
C LEU A 11 5.81 -15.92 -6.56
N PHE A 12 4.55 -16.28 -6.79
CA PHE A 12 3.40 -15.51 -6.33
C PHE A 12 2.86 -16.00 -4.98
N LEU A 13 3.40 -17.11 -4.46
CA LEU A 13 3.13 -17.58 -3.11
C LEU A 13 4.12 -16.89 -2.17
N SER A 14 3.67 -16.54 -0.97
CA SER A 14 4.62 -16.10 0.06
C SER A 14 5.16 -17.31 0.81
N GLN A 15 6.47 -17.49 0.74
CA GLN A 15 7.29 -18.51 1.39
C GLN A 15 8.46 -17.84 2.12
N PHE A 16 8.14 -16.90 3.02
CA PHE A 16 9.18 -16.21 3.77
C PHE A 16 9.73 -17.12 4.87
N GLU A 17 10.84 -17.79 4.57
CA GLU A 17 11.61 -18.56 5.56
C GLU A 17 12.65 -17.66 6.21
N VAL A 18 12.58 -17.51 7.54
CA VAL A 18 13.59 -16.80 8.32
C VAL A 18 14.57 -17.83 8.86
N ASP A 19 15.87 -17.62 8.66
CA ASP A 19 16.90 -18.42 9.28
C ASP A 19 16.99 -18.10 10.78
N GLU A 20 16.51 -19.03 11.61
CA GLU A 20 16.50 -18.88 13.07
C GLU A 20 17.90 -18.84 13.69
N THR A 21 18.94 -19.20 12.94
CA THR A 21 20.33 -19.25 13.41
C THR A 21 21.09 -17.94 13.18
N VAL A 22 20.53 -17.02 12.38
CA VAL A 22 21.13 -15.72 12.12
C VAL A 22 20.67 -14.75 13.21
N PRO A 23 21.58 -14.18 14.03
CA PRO A 23 21.22 -13.12 14.96
C PRO A 23 20.62 -11.94 14.18
N PHE A 24 19.78 -11.13 14.82
CA PHE A 24 18.99 -9.96 14.37
C PHE A 24 19.55 -9.02 13.26
N GLN A 25 20.78 -9.21 12.81
CA GLN A 25 21.50 -8.45 11.80
C GLN A 25 20.93 -8.57 10.38
N ARG A 26 20.24 -9.67 10.07
CA ARG A 26 19.55 -9.86 8.80
C ARG A 26 18.10 -10.25 9.09
N HIS A 27 17.23 -9.94 8.16
CA HIS A 27 15.81 -10.29 8.10
C HIS A 27 14.86 -9.14 8.42
N LEU A 28 14.42 -8.58 7.28
CA LEU A 28 13.23 -7.77 7.03
C LEU A 28 13.28 -6.33 7.54
N ASN A 29 13.60 -5.50 6.54
CA ASN A 29 13.34 -4.07 6.43
C ASN A 29 14.56 -3.18 6.67
N ARG A 30 15.74 -3.79 6.70
CA ARG A 30 16.99 -3.05 6.51
C ARG A 30 17.15 -2.53 5.08
N LEU A 31 16.44 -3.05 4.07
CA LEU A 31 16.43 -2.43 2.72
C LEU A 31 16.01 -0.96 2.73
N GLU A 32 15.01 -0.61 3.52
CA GLU A 32 14.51 0.77 3.65
C GLU A 32 15.55 1.68 4.32
N VAL A 33 16.37 1.12 5.20
CA VAL A 33 17.49 1.80 5.88
C VAL A 33 18.77 1.83 5.01
N GLU A 34 19.12 0.72 4.36
CA GLU A 34 20.32 0.50 3.55
C GLU A 34 20.24 1.23 2.20
N ILE A 35 19.09 1.11 1.54
CA ILE A 35 18.85 1.68 0.22
C ILE A 35 18.06 3.00 0.36
N GLY A 36 16.94 2.99 1.09
CA GLY A 36 16.05 4.15 1.18
C GLY A 36 16.58 5.28 2.09
N GLN A 37 17.33 4.95 3.13
CA GLN A 37 17.78 5.87 4.18
C GLN A 37 16.65 6.75 4.74
N GLU A 38 15.43 6.23 4.84
CA GLU A 38 14.29 6.98 5.39
C GLU A 38 14.30 6.97 6.92
N ASP A 39 13.85 8.08 7.52
CA ASP A 39 13.73 8.21 8.97
C ASP A 39 12.32 7.79 9.41
N TYR A 40 12.23 6.62 10.04
CA TYR A 40 10.99 6.07 10.57
C TYR A 40 10.78 6.30 12.07
N SER A 41 11.62 7.12 12.70
CA SER A 41 11.60 7.36 14.16
C SER A 41 10.30 7.88 14.72
N ARG A 42 9.49 8.50 13.88
CA ARG A 42 8.20 9.08 14.28
C ARG A 42 7.01 8.23 13.86
N LEU A 43 7.23 7.12 13.14
CA LEU A 43 6.13 6.32 12.63
C LEU A 43 5.44 5.53 13.74
N LYS A 44 6.20 4.75 14.50
CA LYS A 44 5.66 3.81 15.48
C LYS A 44 6.33 4.05 16.83
N ARG A 45 5.54 3.96 17.89
CA ARG A 45 6.03 3.95 19.27
C ARG A 45 5.67 2.61 19.91
N VAL A 46 6.61 2.03 20.64
CA VAL A 46 6.37 0.84 21.47
C VAL A 46 6.38 1.25 22.93
N GLU A 47 5.46 0.68 23.70
CA GLU A 47 5.32 0.96 25.13
C GLU A 47 5.18 -0.35 25.89
N LEU A 48 5.90 -0.49 27.00
CA LEU A 48 5.59 -1.46 28.04
C LEU A 48 4.58 -0.81 29.00
N LEU A 49 3.43 -1.47 29.20
CA LEU A 49 2.40 -0.95 30.09
C LEU A 49 2.74 -1.30 31.54
N ASP A 50 2.65 -0.31 32.43
CA ASP A 50 2.86 -0.48 33.88
C ASP A 50 1.82 -1.43 34.50
N GLU A 51 0.59 -1.40 33.98
CA GLU A 51 -0.50 -2.29 34.37
C GLU A 51 -1.10 -2.98 33.13
N VAL A 52 -1.34 -4.29 33.25
CA VAL A 52 -2.00 -5.06 32.19
C VAL A 52 -3.48 -4.67 32.14
N PRO A 53 -4.04 -4.29 30.97
CA PRO A 53 -5.45 -4.00 30.85
C PRO A 53 -6.34 -5.13 31.39
N ASN A 54 -7.44 -4.77 32.03
CA ASN A 54 -8.37 -5.78 32.56
C ASN A 54 -9.09 -6.55 31.43
N GLU A 55 -9.72 -7.68 31.78
CA GLU A 55 -10.43 -8.52 30.79
C GLU A 55 -11.55 -7.78 30.07
N VAL A 56 -12.23 -6.84 30.75
CA VAL A 56 -13.30 -6.03 30.12
C VAL A 56 -12.73 -5.17 28.99
N THR A 57 -11.51 -4.64 29.16
CA THR A 57 -10.82 -3.85 28.15
C THR A 57 -10.35 -4.71 26.98
N PHE A 58 -9.82 -5.91 27.24
CA PHE A 58 -9.47 -6.83 26.15
C PHE A 58 -10.69 -7.36 25.40
N ALA A 59 -11.81 -7.57 26.09
CA ALA A 59 -13.06 -8.03 25.48
C ALA A 59 -13.71 -7.00 24.54
N SER A 60 -13.38 -5.71 24.67
CA SER A 60 -13.83 -4.67 23.72
C SER A 60 -12.90 -4.54 22.50
N MET A 61 -11.74 -5.20 22.50
CA MET A 61 -10.80 -5.23 21.39
C MET A 61 -11.04 -6.45 20.51
N THR A 62 -10.53 -6.39 19.26
CA THR A 62 -10.54 -7.55 18.37
C THR A 62 -9.31 -8.41 18.64
N GLU A 63 -9.49 -9.62 19.17
CA GLU A 63 -8.38 -10.58 19.23
C GLU A 63 -8.02 -11.05 17.82
N ILE A 64 -6.76 -10.82 17.42
CA ILE A 64 -6.24 -11.15 16.09
C ILE A 64 -5.12 -12.19 16.12
N THR A 65 -4.89 -12.84 17.28
CA THR A 65 -3.80 -13.82 17.48
C THR A 65 -3.77 -14.92 16.42
N GLU A 66 -4.84 -15.72 16.31
CA GLU A 66 -4.87 -16.83 15.34
C GLU A 66 -4.74 -16.36 13.91
N ARG A 67 -5.38 -15.22 13.62
CA ARG A 67 -5.40 -14.59 12.31
C ARG A 67 -3.96 -14.22 11.90
N LEU A 68 -3.22 -13.55 12.79
CA LEU A 68 -1.81 -13.20 12.58
C LEU A 68 -0.90 -14.41 12.45
N LEU A 69 -1.09 -15.44 13.27
CA LEU A 69 -0.29 -16.65 13.19
C LEU A 69 -0.50 -17.40 11.86
N LYS A 70 -1.70 -17.34 11.28
CA LYS A 70 -2.02 -17.95 9.98
C LYS A 70 -1.48 -17.15 8.79
N SER A 71 -1.34 -15.83 8.92
CA SER A 71 -1.00 -14.96 7.78
C SER A 71 0.38 -14.35 7.81
N THR A 72 1.04 -14.29 8.96
CA THR A 72 2.35 -13.65 9.05
C THR A 72 3.29 -14.35 8.10
N GLN A 73 3.98 -13.59 7.27
CA GLN A 73 4.98 -14.15 6.37
C GLN A 73 6.23 -14.53 7.17
N ASN A 74 6.51 -13.85 8.28
CA ASN A 74 7.71 -14.08 9.08
C ASN A 74 7.56 -15.29 10.04
N ASN A 75 8.09 -16.45 9.63
CA ASN A 75 8.09 -17.68 10.45
C ASN A 75 8.75 -17.52 11.82
N TYR A 76 9.85 -16.76 11.91
CA TYR A 76 10.51 -16.50 13.20
C TYR A 76 9.58 -15.77 14.18
N ASN A 77 8.92 -14.70 13.73
CA ASN A 77 7.95 -13.97 14.55
C ASN A 77 6.79 -14.87 14.93
N ARG A 78 6.29 -15.72 14.02
CA ARG A 78 5.24 -16.70 14.31
C ARG A 78 5.62 -17.62 15.47
N GLU A 79 6.80 -18.23 15.41
CA GLU A 79 7.27 -19.14 16.44
C GLU A 79 7.66 -18.42 17.73
N LEU A 80 8.23 -17.21 17.65
CA LEU A 80 8.49 -16.37 18.81
C LEU A 80 7.19 -15.99 19.53
N LEU A 81 6.15 -15.57 18.82
CA LEU A 81 4.82 -15.28 19.38
C LEU A 81 4.23 -16.49 20.13
N LYS A 82 4.33 -17.69 19.53
CA LYS A 82 3.90 -18.93 20.17
C LYS A 82 4.70 -19.24 21.44
N ARG A 83 6.03 -19.14 21.39
CA ARG A 83 6.93 -19.37 22.54
C ARG A 83 6.67 -18.39 23.68
N LEU A 84 6.45 -17.11 23.35
CA LEU A 84 6.12 -16.07 24.32
C LEU A 84 4.69 -16.18 24.86
N GLN A 85 3.87 -17.09 24.32
CA GLN A 85 2.45 -17.23 24.63
C GLN A 85 1.68 -15.90 24.49
N ALA A 86 2.08 -15.10 23.49
CA ALA A 86 1.51 -13.77 23.27
C ALA A 86 0.11 -13.88 22.65
N ARG A 87 -0.86 -13.19 23.24
CA ARG A 87 -2.18 -12.93 22.64
C ARG A 87 -2.21 -11.50 22.12
N ILE A 88 -2.69 -11.33 20.89
CA ILE A 88 -2.60 -10.07 20.17
C ILE A 88 -4.00 -9.51 19.97
N TYR A 89 -4.18 -8.25 20.34
CA TYR A 89 -5.45 -7.55 20.25
C TYR A 89 -5.29 -6.26 19.44
N LEU A 90 -6.21 -6.01 18.52
CA LEU A 90 -6.37 -4.73 17.85
C LEU A 90 -7.44 -3.93 18.57
N ASP A 91 -7.09 -2.74 19.04
CA ASP A 91 -8.07 -1.70 19.36
C ASP A 91 -8.43 -0.96 18.06
N PRO A 92 -9.60 -1.22 17.45
CA PRO A 92 -9.98 -0.60 16.18
C PRO A 92 -10.29 0.90 16.33
N ILE A 93 -10.61 1.36 17.54
CA ILE A 93 -11.00 2.75 17.82
C ILE A 93 -9.77 3.64 17.76
N HIS A 94 -8.72 3.27 18.50
CA HIS A 94 -7.47 4.05 18.57
C HIS A 94 -6.40 3.54 17.61
N TYR A 95 -6.67 2.44 16.91
CA TYR A 95 -5.73 1.75 16.04
C TYR A 95 -4.39 1.46 16.76
N SER A 96 -4.50 0.82 17.92
CA SER A 96 -3.37 0.39 18.72
C SER A 96 -3.35 -1.14 18.81
N ILE A 97 -2.17 -1.73 18.75
CA ILE A 97 -2.01 -3.18 18.82
C ILE A 97 -1.41 -3.54 20.17
N TYR A 98 -2.08 -4.44 20.88
CA TYR A 98 -1.69 -4.89 22.21
C TYR A 98 -1.16 -6.30 22.15
N TYR A 99 -0.01 -6.51 22.76
CA TYR A 99 0.62 -7.80 22.93
C TYR A 99 0.51 -8.16 24.40
N ARG A 100 -0.40 -9.07 24.70
CA ARG A 100 -0.62 -9.59 26.04
C ARG A 100 0.23 -10.84 26.22
N LEU A 101 1.30 -10.72 26.99
CA LEU A 101 2.13 -11.84 27.45
C LEU A 101 1.63 -12.32 28.82
N PRO A 102 2.11 -13.47 29.34
CA PRO A 102 1.67 -13.99 30.63
C PRO A 102 1.87 -13.03 31.82
N ASP A 103 2.93 -12.22 31.79
CA ASP A 103 3.36 -11.38 32.90
C ASP A 103 3.35 -9.86 32.60
N ARG A 104 3.12 -9.47 31.34
CA ARG A 104 3.22 -8.08 30.90
C ARG A 104 2.36 -7.79 29.67
N CYS A 105 2.20 -6.51 29.35
CA CYS A 105 1.53 -6.10 28.13
C CYS A 105 2.34 -5.02 27.41
N LEU A 106 2.54 -5.19 26.10
CA LEU A 106 3.12 -4.18 25.23
C LEU A 106 2.02 -3.52 24.40
N ARG A 107 2.19 -2.24 24.09
CA ARG A 107 1.32 -1.47 23.20
C ARG A 107 2.13 -0.87 22.05
N PHE A 108 1.69 -1.14 20.84
CA PHE A 108 2.20 -0.55 19.61
C PHE A 108 1.25 0.55 19.15
N VAL A 109 1.77 1.76 19.05
CA VAL A 109 1.02 2.95 18.66
C VAL A 109 1.51 3.43 17.30
N ALA A 110 0.61 3.50 16.32
CA ALA A 110 0.87 4.13 15.03
C ALA A 110 0.80 5.66 15.17
N THR A 111 1.89 6.27 15.64
CA THR A 111 1.99 7.72 15.90
C THR A 111 1.69 8.54 14.65
N TRP A 112 2.24 8.14 13.50
CA TRP A 112 2.01 8.84 12.24
C TRP A 112 0.51 8.91 11.88
N ARG A 113 -0.32 7.92 12.26
CA ARG A 113 -1.79 7.95 12.02
C ARG A 113 -2.43 9.13 12.72
N LYS A 114 -2.02 9.36 13.97
CA LYS A 114 -2.51 10.45 14.78
C LYS A 114 -2.14 11.78 14.13
N GLU A 115 -0.89 11.93 13.71
CA GLU A 115 -0.40 13.11 13.02
C GLU A 115 -1.16 13.39 11.71
N VAL A 116 -1.40 12.36 10.89
CA VAL A 116 -2.18 12.50 9.66
C VAL A 116 -3.61 12.94 9.95
N LEU A 117 -4.32 12.28 10.86
CA LEU A 117 -5.70 12.65 11.17
C LEU A 117 -5.80 14.05 11.78
N GLN A 118 -4.85 14.44 12.61
CA GLN A 118 -4.76 15.80 13.18
C GLN A 118 -4.53 16.90 12.13
N ARG A 119 -4.04 16.57 10.93
CA ARG A 119 -4.00 17.54 9.82
C ARG A 119 -5.39 17.90 9.30
N PHE A 120 -6.33 16.95 9.32
CA PHE A 120 -7.66 17.12 8.72
C PHE A 120 -8.75 17.40 9.75
N PHE A 121 -8.55 17.03 11.01
CA PHE A 121 -9.54 17.13 12.07
C PHE A 121 -8.95 17.80 13.32
N THR A 122 -9.77 18.58 14.03
CA THR A 122 -9.39 19.24 15.29
C THR A 122 -8.97 18.25 16.38
N GLU A 123 -9.63 17.10 16.41
CA GLU A 123 -9.35 15.98 17.31
C GLU A 123 -9.22 14.70 16.49
N ILE A 124 -8.52 13.69 17.02
CA ILE A 124 -8.38 12.40 16.33
C ILE A 124 -9.75 11.72 16.34
N PRO A 125 -10.41 11.55 15.18
CA PRO A 125 -11.73 10.95 15.14
C PRO A 125 -11.64 9.46 15.48
N ILE A 126 -12.59 9.02 16.31
CA ILE A 126 -12.74 7.63 16.76
C ILE A 126 -14.07 7.01 16.30
N SER A 127 -14.95 7.83 15.74
CA SER A 127 -16.25 7.49 15.17
C SER A 127 -16.42 8.21 13.85
N ASP A 128 -17.46 7.88 13.08
CA ASP A 128 -17.80 8.61 11.86
C ASP A 128 -17.85 10.11 12.14
N SER A 129 -16.99 10.88 11.49
CA SER A 129 -16.92 12.32 11.71
C SER A 129 -18.06 13.05 11.01
N GLY A 130 -18.66 12.47 9.96
CA GLY A 130 -19.36 13.25 8.94
C GLY A 130 -18.38 14.10 8.12
N TRP A 131 -18.92 14.92 7.21
CA TRP A 131 -18.12 15.78 6.34
C TRP A 131 -17.75 17.10 7.01
N HIS A 132 -16.46 17.43 7.02
CA HIS A 132 -15.92 18.67 7.59
C HIS A 132 -14.99 19.37 6.62
N PRO A 133 -15.00 20.70 6.52
CA PRO A 133 -14.03 21.44 5.70
C PRO A 133 -12.58 21.17 6.13
N CYS A 134 -11.71 20.85 5.17
CA CYS A 134 -10.28 20.58 5.39
C CYS A 134 -9.40 21.82 5.19
N VAL A 135 -9.87 23.01 5.56
CA VAL A 135 -9.30 24.32 5.14
C VAL A 135 -7.77 24.40 5.34
N HIS A 136 -7.24 23.85 6.43
CA HIS A 136 -5.82 23.89 6.74
C HIS A 136 -4.98 22.90 5.92
N ALA A 137 -5.44 21.67 5.74
CA ALA A 137 -4.70 20.65 5.01
C ALA A 137 -4.88 20.75 3.49
N LEU A 138 -6.10 21.06 3.05
CA LEU A 138 -6.51 21.06 1.64
C LEU A 138 -7.70 22.02 1.42
N PRO A 139 -7.43 23.31 1.11
CA PRO A 139 -8.47 24.29 0.81
C PRO A 139 -9.39 23.86 -0.33
N GLY A 140 -10.69 24.11 -0.21
CA GLY A 140 -11.68 23.72 -1.23
C GLY A 140 -12.13 22.25 -1.17
N PHE A 141 -11.69 21.50 -0.14
CA PHE A 141 -12.10 20.13 0.09
C PHE A 141 -12.73 19.96 1.48
N GLU A 142 -13.50 18.89 1.61
CA GLU A 142 -14.00 18.37 2.87
C GLU A 142 -13.56 16.93 3.08
N GLY A 143 -13.42 16.56 4.34
CA GLY A 143 -12.91 15.29 4.80
C GLY A 143 -13.90 14.61 5.71
N ARG A 144 -13.96 13.29 5.64
CA ARG A 144 -14.74 12.43 6.52
C ARG A 144 -13.91 11.25 6.96
N PHE A 145 -13.82 11.04 8.26
CA PHE A 145 -13.31 9.80 8.82
C PHE A 145 -14.45 8.80 8.96
N LEU A 146 -14.26 7.59 8.44
CA LEU A 146 -15.16 6.45 8.61
C LEU A 146 -14.45 5.34 9.39
N PRO A 147 -14.94 4.92 10.56
CA PRO A 147 -14.36 3.80 11.29
C PRO A 147 -14.63 2.48 10.56
N ASP A 148 -13.69 1.56 10.66
CA ASP A 148 -13.78 0.20 10.11
C ASP A 148 -12.92 -0.77 10.94
N ALA A 149 -12.84 -2.03 10.49
CA ALA A 149 -12.09 -3.08 11.19
C ALA A 149 -10.55 -2.90 11.15
N ALA A 150 -10.03 -1.92 10.42
CA ALA A 150 -8.60 -1.65 10.27
C ALA A 150 -8.21 -0.22 10.68
N GLY A 151 -8.99 0.41 11.58
CA GLY A 151 -8.67 1.73 12.12
C GLY A 151 -9.20 2.91 11.33
N GLY A 152 -10.05 2.67 10.34
CA GLY A 152 -10.82 3.68 9.62
C GLY A 152 -10.13 4.28 8.41
N VAL A 153 -10.94 5.02 7.65
CA VAL A 153 -10.62 5.62 6.36
C VAL A 153 -10.86 7.13 6.37
N LEU A 154 -9.95 7.87 5.74
CA LEU A 154 -10.05 9.29 5.43
C LEU A 154 -10.59 9.44 4.01
N LEU A 155 -11.85 9.81 3.89
CA LEU A 155 -12.44 10.22 2.62
C LEU A 155 -12.21 11.71 2.41
N LEU A 156 -11.82 12.09 1.21
CA LEU A 156 -11.69 13.49 0.79
C LEU A 156 -12.59 13.72 -0.41
N ARG A 157 -13.28 14.87 -0.46
CA ARG A 157 -14.03 15.30 -1.65
C ARG A 157 -14.02 16.80 -1.82
N ASN A 158 -14.17 17.26 -3.06
CA ASN A 158 -14.18 18.68 -3.37
C ASN A 158 -15.52 19.32 -2.94
N LEU A 159 -15.46 20.52 -2.35
CA LEU A 159 -16.61 21.25 -1.79
C LEU A 159 -17.55 21.85 -2.85
N GLN A 160 -17.09 22.05 -4.07
CA GLN A 160 -17.89 22.75 -5.05
C GLN A 160 -19.08 21.87 -5.49
N HIS A 161 -20.29 22.33 -5.20
CA HIS A 161 -21.56 21.75 -5.63
C HIS A 161 -21.83 22.18 -7.08
N ASP A 162 -22.03 21.22 -7.99
CA ASP A 162 -22.97 21.37 -9.13
C ASP A 162 -22.98 20.13 -10.05
N ASP A 163 -21.87 19.38 -10.12
CA ASP A 163 -21.87 18.04 -10.73
C ASP A 163 -20.78 17.16 -10.11
N ARG A 164 -21.17 16.23 -9.24
CA ARG A 164 -20.23 15.32 -8.56
C ARG A 164 -19.61 14.30 -9.52
N GLN A 165 -20.17 14.10 -10.71
CA GLN A 165 -19.65 13.15 -11.69
C GLN A 165 -18.50 13.72 -12.55
N GLN A 166 -18.29 15.04 -12.55
CA GLN A 166 -17.30 15.72 -13.40
C GLN A 166 -16.11 16.32 -12.63
N ARG A 167 -16.00 16.07 -11.33
CA ARG A 167 -15.00 16.73 -10.46
C ARG A 167 -13.89 15.77 -10.04
N PRO A 168 -12.67 16.28 -9.80
CA PRO A 168 -11.59 15.49 -9.21
C PRO A 168 -11.96 15.04 -7.80
N LEU A 169 -12.43 13.80 -7.69
CA LEU A 169 -12.77 13.15 -6.42
C LEU A 169 -11.73 12.08 -6.13
N ILE A 170 -10.84 12.35 -5.19
CA ILE A 170 -9.84 11.39 -4.74
C ILE A 170 -10.16 10.95 -3.32
N THR A 171 -10.25 9.65 -3.14
CA THR A 171 -10.71 9.04 -1.90
C THR A 171 -9.55 8.29 -1.29
N ALA A 172 -8.95 8.80 -0.21
CA ALA A 172 -7.88 8.12 0.52
C ALA A 172 -8.42 6.96 1.38
N SER A 173 -9.10 6.01 0.73
CA SER A 173 -9.65 4.85 1.39
C SER A 173 -8.57 3.83 1.62
N HIS A 174 -7.80 3.95 2.71
CA HIS A 174 -7.36 2.87 3.62
C HIS A 174 -6.36 3.44 4.64
N GLY A 175 -6.57 3.13 5.93
CA GLY A 175 -5.55 3.36 6.96
C GLY A 175 -4.49 2.24 6.96
N PRO A 176 -3.26 2.49 7.42
CA PRO A 176 -2.88 3.68 8.13
C PRO A 176 -1.73 4.34 7.28
N TYR A 177 -2.06 5.50 6.71
CA TYR A 177 -1.35 6.32 5.71
C TYR A 177 0.17 6.48 5.86
N ASP A 178 0.96 5.95 4.92
CA ASP A 178 2.35 6.42 4.79
C ASP A 178 2.31 7.93 4.57
N PRO A 179 2.92 8.76 5.45
CA PRO A 179 2.92 10.21 5.29
C PRO A 179 3.38 10.62 3.89
N HIS A 180 4.32 9.89 3.30
CA HIS A 180 4.85 10.19 1.98
C HIS A 180 3.88 9.83 0.85
N THR A 181 3.20 8.68 0.94
CA THR A 181 2.16 8.28 -0.02
C THR A 181 0.93 9.22 0.06
N LEU A 182 0.59 9.70 1.26
CA LEU A 182 -0.42 10.75 1.44
C LEU A 182 -0.05 12.04 0.72
N GLU A 183 1.20 12.51 0.83
CA GLU A 183 1.62 13.74 0.13
C GLU A 183 1.48 13.63 -1.39
N VAL A 184 1.66 12.44 -1.97
CA VAL A 184 1.41 12.20 -3.40
C VAL A 184 -0.07 12.39 -3.75
N THR A 185 -0.97 11.84 -2.94
CA THR A 185 -2.42 12.06 -3.12
C THR A 185 -2.78 13.54 -2.97
N LEU A 186 -2.24 14.23 -1.98
CA LEU A 186 -2.48 15.66 -1.79
C LEU A 186 -1.92 16.51 -2.94
N TYR A 187 -0.80 16.12 -3.52
CA TYR A 187 -0.27 16.75 -4.73
C TYR A 187 -1.24 16.62 -5.91
N PHE A 188 -1.79 15.43 -6.17
CA PHE A 188 -2.77 15.24 -7.25
C PHE A 188 -4.06 16.02 -7.02
N LEU A 189 -4.51 16.09 -5.77
CA LEU A 189 -5.66 16.90 -5.37
C LEU A 189 -5.44 18.39 -5.62
N ARG A 190 -4.28 18.94 -5.20
CA ARG A 190 -3.96 20.37 -5.37
C ARG A 190 -3.72 20.78 -6.82
N THR A 191 -3.19 19.88 -7.65
CA THR A 191 -2.93 20.15 -9.07
C THR A 191 -4.15 19.91 -9.96
N GLY A 192 -5.31 19.56 -9.38
CA GLY A 192 -6.55 19.32 -10.12
C GLY A 192 -6.52 18.05 -10.99
N LYS A 193 -5.55 17.15 -10.76
CA LYS A 193 -5.34 15.95 -11.57
C LYS A 193 -6.15 14.74 -11.12
N GLY A 194 -6.93 14.86 -10.05
CA GLY A 194 -7.78 13.79 -9.52
C GLY A 194 -9.08 13.50 -10.29
N GLY A 195 -9.24 14.02 -11.51
CA GLY A 195 -10.49 14.23 -12.24
C GLY A 195 -11.44 13.04 -12.43
N SER A 196 -10.98 11.81 -12.27
CA SER A 196 -11.76 10.59 -12.55
C SER A 196 -11.20 9.35 -11.84
N ALA A 197 -10.49 9.51 -10.71
CA ALA A 197 -9.75 8.41 -10.09
C ALA A 197 -9.99 8.32 -8.58
N ILE A 198 -10.31 7.11 -8.10
CA ILE A 198 -10.20 6.79 -6.67
C ILE A 198 -8.75 6.43 -6.36
N ILE A 199 -8.09 7.18 -5.48
CA ILE A 199 -6.72 6.86 -5.03
C ILE A 199 -6.77 6.12 -3.70
N ASN A 200 -6.73 4.81 -3.78
CA ASN A 200 -6.43 3.98 -2.64
C ASN A 200 -4.99 4.27 -2.16
N LEU A 201 -4.89 4.69 -0.90
CA LEU A 201 -3.61 4.87 -0.23
C LEU A 201 -3.32 3.61 0.54
N GLY A 202 -2.37 2.83 0.06
CA GLY A 202 -1.94 1.66 0.79
C GLY A 202 -0.58 1.88 1.44
N PHE A 203 -0.46 1.44 2.68
CA PHE A 203 0.84 1.32 3.34
C PHE A 203 1.55 0.10 2.76
N ALA A 204 2.76 0.28 2.25
CA ALA A 204 3.68 -0.84 2.04
C ALA A 204 4.15 -1.27 3.43
N GLY A 205 3.48 -2.28 3.97
CA GLY A 205 3.59 -2.74 5.36
C GLY A 205 4.90 -3.41 5.74
N ARG A 206 6.02 -2.71 5.53
CA ARG A 206 7.36 -3.16 5.88
C ARG A 206 8.14 -2.14 6.70
N GLU A 207 7.60 -0.94 6.98
CA GLU A 207 8.42 0.06 7.68
C GLU A 207 8.92 -0.42 9.05
N PRO A 208 10.26 -0.47 9.27
CA PRO A 208 10.87 -1.05 10.45
C PRO A 208 10.54 -0.21 11.69
N LEU A 209 10.59 -0.85 12.86
CA LEU A 209 10.82 -0.08 14.07
C LEU A 209 12.22 0.51 14.01
N THR A 210 12.42 1.64 14.68
CA THR A 210 13.78 2.14 14.85
C THR A 210 14.62 1.22 15.71
N ASP A 211 15.94 1.33 15.54
CA ASP A 211 16.92 0.66 16.36
C ASP A 211 16.68 0.90 17.86
N GLU A 212 16.24 2.10 18.27
CA GLU A 212 15.92 2.37 19.68
C GLU A 212 14.70 1.58 20.17
N ASN A 213 13.64 1.51 19.36
CA ASN A 213 12.45 0.73 19.73
C ASN A 213 12.75 -0.78 19.74
N LEU A 214 13.62 -1.25 18.83
CA LEU A 214 14.10 -2.64 18.81
C LEU A 214 14.94 -2.94 20.06
N ALA A 215 15.86 -2.06 20.43
CA ALA A 215 16.66 -2.19 21.64
C ALA A 215 15.80 -2.18 22.93
N GLN A 216 14.73 -1.37 22.96
CA GLN A 216 13.78 -1.38 24.07
C GLN A 216 13.05 -2.73 24.18
N LEU A 217 12.52 -3.24 23.06
CA LEU A 217 11.88 -4.55 22.98
C LEU A 217 12.79 -5.68 23.47
N GLU A 218 14.05 -5.68 23.01
CA GLU A 218 15.07 -6.62 23.47
C GLU A 218 15.33 -6.50 24.98
N SER A 219 15.45 -5.27 25.50
CA SER A 219 15.63 -5.02 26.94
C SER A 219 14.46 -5.52 27.79
N TRP A 220 13.26 -5.62 27.21
CA TRP A 220 12.07 -6.17 27.85
C TRP A 220 11.94 -7.70 27.67
N GLY A 221 12.93 -8.36 27.09
CA GLY A 221 12.92 -9.81 26.85
C GLY A 221 11.98 -10.23 25.71
N VAL A 222 11.62 -9.30 24.83
CA VAL A 222 10.72 -9.52 23.70
C VAL A 222 11.44 -9.09 22.43
N PRO A 223 12.42 -9.88 21.92
CA PRO A 223 13.18 -9.55 20.72
C PRO A 223 12.32 -9.80 19.46
N LEU A 224 11.13 -9.18 19.42
CA LEU A 224 10.30 -9.16 18.24
C LEU A 224 10.91 -8.16 17.26
N ASN A 225 10.87 -8.50 15.97
CA ASN A 225 10.98 -7.50 14.91
C ASN A 225 9.58 -7.25 14.36
N PRO A 226 8.81 -6.33 14.98
CA PRO A 226 7.40 -6.13 14.67
C PRO A 226 7.18 -5.24 13.44
N SER A 227 8.23 -4.98 12.67
CA SER A 227 8.11 -4.41 11.33
C SER A 227 7.05 -5.15 10.49
N ASN A 228 6.82 -6.44 10.82
CA ASN A 228 5.80 -7.32 10.26
C ASN A 228 4.76 -7.84 11.28
N ILE A 229 4.29 -7.05 12.26
CA ILE A 229 3.00 -7.39 12.90
C ILE A 229 1.91 -7.12 11.86
N ASP A 230 1.77 -8.09 10.96
CA ASP A 230 0.97 -8.12 9.74
C ASP A 230 -0.52 -8.09 10.03
N VAL A 231 -1.02 -7.01 10.63
CA VAL A 231 -2.47 -6.82 10.67
C VAL A 231 -2.97 -6.35 9.31
N ILE A 232 -2.12 -6.04 8.30
CA ILE A 232 -2.54 -5.36 7.05
C ILE A 232 -1.92 -5.91 5.73
N TYR A 233 -0.81 -6.67 5.74
CA TYR A 233 -0.15 -7.00 4.47
C TYR A 233 -0.92 -8.05 3.64
N PRO A 234 -1.06 -7.86 2.31
CA PRO A 234 -1.60 -8.89 1.45
C PRO A 234 -0.67 -10.10 1.36
N TYR A 235 -1.20 -11.29 1.53
CA TYR A 235 -0.50 -12.54 1.22
C TYR A 235 -1.37 -13.43 0.34
N VAL A 236 -0.77 -14.46 -0.22
CA VAL A 236 -1.45 -15.46 -1.04
C VAL A 236 -1.27 -16.78 -0.34
N ASP A 237 -2.36 -17.49 -0.03
CA ASP A 237 -2.27 -18.82 0.60
C ASP A 237 -1.71 -19.87 -0.37
N GLU A 238 -1.45 -21.07 0.14
CA GLU A 238 -1.00 -22.23 -0.65
C GLU A 238 -1.99 -22.67 -1.75
N HIS A 239 -3.24 -22.20 -1.71
CA HIS A 239 -4.25 -22.42 -2.75
C HIS A 239 -4.33 -21.27 -3.74
N GLY A 240 -3.51 -20.23 -3.55
CA GLY A 240 -3.46 -19.08 -4.42
C GLY A 240 -4.58 -18.08 -4.19
N HIS A 241 -5.28 -18.16 -3.05
CA HIS A 241 -6.26 -17.17 -2.67
C HIS A 241 -5.54 -15.94 -2.11
N PRO A 242 -5.76 -14.75 -2.69
CA PRO A 242 -5.26 -13.53 -2.09
C PRO A 242 -6.05 -13.26 -0.81
N TYR A 243 -5.33 -13.12 0.30
CA TYR A 243 -5.83 -12.53 1.52
C TYR A 243 -5.25 -11.16 1.62
N CYS A 244 -6.09 -10.18 1.86
CA CYS A 244 -5.62 -8.91 2.36
C CYS A 244 -6.44 -8.56 3.58
N TYR A 245 -5.75 -7.88 4.47
CA TYR A 245 -6.31 -7.32 5.67
C TYR A 245 -6.67 -5.85 5.49
N LYS A 246 -6.27 -5.26 4.36
CA LYS A 246 -6.84 -4.03 3.87
C LYS A 246 -8.31 -4.26 3.53
N LEU A 247 -9.04 -3.16 3.46
CA LEU A 247 -10.48 -3.16 3.35
C LEU A 247 -10.89 -3.01 1.88
N GLU A 248 -10.25 -3.73 0.96
CA GLU A 248 -10.70 -3.76 -0.44
C GLU A 248 -12.16 -4.21 -0.54
N GLU A 249 -12.61 -5.06 0.40
CA GLU A 249 -14.03 -5.42 0.58
C GLU A 249 -14.92 -4.25 1.00
N GLY A 250 -14.36 -3.23 1.65
CA GLY A 250 -15.02 -1.99 2.06
C GLY A 250 -15.17 -0.96 0.93
N LEU A 251 -14.51 -1.15 -0.22
CA LEU A 251 -14.60 -0.24 -1.38
C LEU A 251 -16.06 0.12 -1.75
N PRO A 252 -17.02 -0.82 -1.82
CA PRO A 252 -18.44 -0.48 -2.01
C PRO A 252 -19.00 0.50 -0.99
N GLY A 253 -18.66 0.31 0.29
CA GLY A 253 -19.11 1.18 1.38
C GLY A 253 -18.52 2.58 1.26
N TYR A 254 -17.25 2.69 0.89
CA TYR A 254 -16.59 3.98 0.69
C TYR A 254 -17.18 4.74 -0.51
N VAL A 255 -17.34 4.06 -1.66
CA VAL A 255 -17.99 4.62 -2.85
C VAL A 255 -19.40 5.12 -2.54
N ALA A 256 -20.17 4.34 -1.77
CA ALA A 256 -21.51 4.75 -1.32
C ALA A 256 -21.45 5.98 -0.40
N ALA A 257 -20.52 6.03 0.56
CA ALA A 257 -20.37 7.15 1.48
C ALA A 257 -19.94 8.47 0.80
N LEU A 258 -19.30 8.36 -0.36
CA LEU A 258 -18.95 9.47 -1.24
C LEU A 258 -20.11 9.92 -2.12
N GLU A 259 -21.18 9.13 -2.18
CA GLU A 259 -22.38 9.39 -2.96
C GLU A 259 -22.08 9.49 -4.47
N ILE A 260 -21.22 8.58 -4.96
CA ILE A 260 -20.80 8.49 -6.37
C ILE A 260 -20.94 7.06 -6.92
N SER A 261 -20.84 6.94 -8.25
CA SER A 261 -20.56 5.66 -8.92
C SER A 261 -19.06 5.42 -8.98
N LEU A 262 -18.63 4.15 -8.94
CA LEU A 262 -17.20 3.84 -9.05
C LEU A 262 -16.67 4.31 -10.41
N PRO A 263 -15.62 5.15 -10.45
CA PRO A 263 -15.02 5.60 -11.70
C PRO A 263 -14.37 4.45 -12.48
N ASP A 264 -14.07 4.69 -13.76
CA ASP A 264 -13.35 3.73 -14.61
C ASP A 264 -11.88 3.53 -14.19
N LEU A 265 -11.37 4.37 -13.28
CA LEU A 265 -10.00 4.33 -12.83
C LEU A 265 -9.90 4.27 -11.29
N VAL A 266 -9.17 3.28 -10.81
CA VAL A 266 -8.75 3.13 -9.42
C VAL A 266 -7.22 3.09 -9.40
N ILE A 267 -6.60 3.92 -8.57
CA ILE A 267 -5.15 3.98 -8.42
C ILE A 267 -4.83 3.57 -7.00
N ASP A 268 -3.92 2.60 -6.83
CA ASP A 268 -3.46 2.13 -5.53
C ASP A 268 -1.98 2.48 -5.40
N ILE A 269 -1.68 3.57 -4.69
CA ILE A 269 -0.31 4.10 -4.58
C ILE A 269 0.35 3.51 -3.33
N HIS A 270 1.56 3.00 -3.51
CA HIS A 270 2.40 2.38 -2.49
C HIS A 270 3.81 2.96 -2.51
N GLY A 271 4.30 3.38 -1.35
CA GLY A 271 5.73 3.56 -1.16
C GLY A 271 6.50 2.26 -1.41
N CYS A 272 7.66 2.35 -2.05
CA CYS A 272 8.59 1.24 -2.12
C CYS A 272 10.03 1.66 -1.87
N VAL A 273 10.85 0.67 -1.55
CA VAL A 273 12.29 0.75 -1.80
C VAL A 273 12.50 0.42 -3.26
N GLY A 274 13.25 1.27 -3.95
CA GLY A 274 13.74 0.97 -5.28
C GLY A 274 14.78 -0.15 -5.27
N THR A 275 15.39 -0.39 -6.42
CA THR A 275 16.54 -1.31 -6.52
C THR A 275 17.85 -0.66 -6.04
N PHE A 276 17.89 0.67 -5.98
CA PHE A 276 18.97 1.49 -5.42
C PHE A 276 18.43 2.82 -4.85
N SER A 277 19.28 3.59 -4.16
CA SER A 277 18.85 4.73 -3.34
C SER A 277 18.26 5.90 -4.14
N GLU A 278 18.80 6.15 -5.32
CA GLU A 278 18.35 7.19 -6.25
C GLU A 278 17.38 6.65 -7.32
N ASP A 279 16.80 5.46 -7.12
CA ASP A 279 15.88 4.88 -8.09
C ASP A 279 14.65 5.78 -8.24
N ARG A 280 14.44 6.27 -9.45
CA ARG A 280 13.33 7.17 -9.79
C ARG A 280 12.28 6.48 -10.64
N ARG A 281 12.44 5.19 -10.94
CA ARG A 281 11.55 4.47 -11.86
C ARG A 281 10.27 4.12 -11.12
N VAL A 282 9.14 4.60 -11.64
CA VAL A 282 7.82 4.25 -11.12
C VAL A 282 7.32 3.00 -11.82
N VAL A 283 6.86 2.02 -11.05
CA VAL A 283 6.33 0.76 -11.60
C VAL A 283 4.83 0.71 -11.39
N VAL A 284 4.08 0.41 -12.45
CA VAL A 284 2.63 0.28 -12.45
C VAL A 284 2.24 -1.16 -12.74
N GLY A 285 1.77 -1.86 -11.71
CA GLY A 285 1.22 -3.21 -11.79
C GLY A 285 -0.26 -3.19 -12.14
N LEU A 286 -0.66 -3.99 -13.13
CA LEU A 286 -2.08 -4.19 -13.51
C LEU A 286 -2.64 -5.56 -13.07
N GLY A 287 -1.79 -6.31 -12.37
CA GLY A 287 -2.08 -7.59 -11.72
C GLY A 287 -1.19 -8.72 -12.20
N GLY A 288 -0.82 -9.60 -11.27
CA GLY A 288 -0.08 -10.85 -11.52
C GLY A 288 -0.71 -12.09 -10.86
N LEU A 289 -1.90 -11.91 -10.29
CA LEU A 289 -2.74 -12.97 -9.72
C LEU A 289 -4.11 -12.97 -10.40
N PRO A 290 -4.86 -14.08 -10.36
CA PRO A 290 -6.22 -14.12 -10.84
C PRO A 290 -7.11 -13.03 -10.20
N PRO A 291 -8.02 -12.40 -10.97
CA PRO A 291 -8.22 -12.59 -12.41
C PRO A 291 -7.07 -11.97 -13.23
N PHE A 292 -6.47 -12.75 -14.12
CA PHE A 292 -5.41 -12.27 -15.01
C PHE A 292 -5.96 -11.28 -16.04
N ARG A 293 -5.08 -10.41 -16.56
CA ARG A 293 -5.43 -9.46 -17.62
C ARG A 293 -4.95 -9.99 -18.96
N ILE A 294 -5.82 -10.02 -19.95
CA ILE A 294 -5.38 -10.23 -21.33
C ILE A 294 -5.03 -8.87 -21.96
N PRO A 295 -3.98 -8.77 -22.80
CA PRO A 295 -3.54 -7.49 -23.35
C PRO A 295 -4.62 -6.67 -24.05
N GLU A 296 -5.58 -7.33 -24.71
CA GLU A 296 -6.68 -6.70 -25.45
C GLU A 296 -7.65 -5.93 -24.54
N GLN A 297 -7.67 -6.23 -23.23
CA GLN A 297 -8.43 -5.44 -22.25
C GLN A 297 -7.76 -4.09 -21.97
N LEU A 298 -6.46 -3.99 -22.20
CA LEU A 298 -5.63 -2.83 -21.86
C LEU A 298 -5.40 -1.92 -23.06
N GLY A 299 -5.40 -2.48 -24.28
CA GLY A 299 -5.12 -1.74 -25.49
C GLY A 299 -4.94 -2.62 -26.72
N GLU A 300 -4.43 -2.01 -27.80
CA GLU A 300 -4.05 -2.72 -29.02
C GLU A 300 -2.60 -3.18 -28.90
N LEU A 301 -2.40 -4.51 -28.86
CA LEU A 301 -1.09 -5.13 -28.77
C LEU A 301 -0.59 -5.53 -30.17
N HIS A 302 0.61 -5.06 -30.52
CA HIS A 302 1.33 -5.47 -31.71
C HIS A 302 2.65 -6.13 -31.33
N ARG A 303 2.97 -7.25 -31.96
CA ARG A 303 4.24 -7.95 -31.79
C ARG A 303 5.10 -7.83 -33.04
N LYS A 304 6.37 -7.49 -32.86
CA LYS A 304 7.39 -7.53 -33.91
C LYS A 304 8.63 -8.25 -33.38
N LYS A 305 8.84 -9.50 -33.82
CA LYS A 305 9.83 -10.42 -33.24
C LYS A 305 9.58 -10.60 -31.73
N ASP A 306 10.52 -10.22 -30.88
CA ASP A 306 10.45 -10.39 -29.43
C ASP A 306 10.10 -9.08 -28.70
N VAL A 307 9.75 -8.04 -29.48
CA VAL A 307 9.34 -6.74 -28.96
C VAL A 307 7.83 -6.58 -29.11
N PHE A 308 7.20 -6.13 -28.04
CA PHE A 308 5.78 -5.86 -27.94
C PHE A 308 5.53 -4.35 -27.87
N TYR A 309 4.52 -3.90 -28.59
CA TYR A 309 4.05 -2.53 -28.64
C TYR A 309 2.60 -2.54 -28.18
N LEU A 310 2.30 -1.92 -27.06
CA LEU A 310 0.94 -1.78 -26.56
C LEU A 310 0.51 -0.32 -26.65
N GLN A 311 -0.54 -0.07 -27.41
CA GLN A 311 -1.20 1.23 -27.45
C GLN A 311 -2.38 1.21 -26.48
N PRO A 312 -2.27 1.84 -25.29
CA PRO A 312 -3.32 1.75 -24.28
C PRO A 312 -4.62 2.45 -24.71
N HIS A 313 -5.74 1.86 -24.29
CA HIS A 313 -7.07 2.47 -24.33
C HIS A 313 -7.13 3.74 -23.44
N ASN A 314 -8.22 4.49 -23.55
CA ASN A 314 -8.34 5.83 -22.96
C ASN A 314 -8.20 5.82 -21.43
N GLU A 315 -8.82 4.86 -20.75
CA GLU A 315 -8.85 4.77 -19.29
C GLU A 315 -7.44 4.49 -18.74
N MET A 316 -6.73 3.54 -19.35
CA MET A 316 -5.34 3.24 -19.03
C MET A 316 -4.42 4.42 -19.35
N ARG A 317 -4.63 5.10 -20.47
CA ARG A 317 -3.87 6.29 -20.85
C ARG A 317 -4.07 7.45 -19.86
N GLN A 318 -5.29 7.67 -19.40
CA GLN A 318 -5.61 8.68 -18.38
C GLN A 318 -4.87 8.36 -17.08
N GLY A 319 -4.94 7.10 -16.61
CA GLY A 319 -4.24 6.68 -15.39
C GLY A 319 -2.72 6.83 -15.50
N LEU A 320 -2.13 6.39 -16.62
CA LEU A 320 -0.69 6.56 -16.86
C LEU A 320 -0.28 8.03 -16.96
N THR A 321 -1.12 8.89 -17.55
CA THR A 321 -0.87 10.33 -17.62
C THR A 321 -0.87 10.97 -16.24
N LEU A 322 -1.79 10.56 -15.37
CA LEU A 322 -1.84 11.01 -13.98
C LEU A 322 -0.56 10.62 -13.23
N VAL A 323 -0.12 9.36 -13.36
CA VAL A 323 1.07 8.84 -12.68
C VAL A 323 2.39 9.42 -13.26
N ARG A 324 2.40 9.89 -14.50
CA ARG A 324 3.59 10.43 -15.18
C ARG A 324 4.24 11.62 -14.49
N ASP A 325 3.51 12.39 -13.69
CA ASP A 325 4.07 13.50 -12.93
C ASP A 325 5.10 13.08 -11.86
N LEU A 326 4.99 11.82 -11.41
CA LEU A 326 5.83 11.25 -10.38
C LEU A 326 7.23 10.97 -10.93
N SER A 327 7.31 10.44 -12.16
CA SER A 327 8.57 10.16 -12.82
C SER A 327 8.50 10.16 -14.35
N GLU A 328 9.60 10.61 -14.95
CA GLU A 328 9.85 10.51 -16.39
C GLU A 328 10.08 9.05 -16.82
N GLU A 329 10.61 8.22 -15.92
CA GLU A 329 10.84 6.79 -16.16
C GLU A 329 9.73 5.98 -15.49
N MET A 330 8.93 5.31 -16.33
CA MET A 330 7.81 4.51 -15.88
C MET A 330 7.77 3.18 -16.59
N TYR A 331 7.42 2.14 -15.84
CA TYR A 331 7.24 0.79 -16.33
C TYR A 331 5.84 0.27 -15.99
N VAL A 332 5.25 -0.51 -16.88
CA VAL A 332 3.96 -1.15 -16.71
C VAL A 332 4.14 -2.66 -16.77
N GLN A 333 3.69 -3.35 -15.73
CA GLN A 333 3.87 -4.78 -15.57
C GLN A 333 2.52 -5.47 -15.32
N PHE A 334 2.30 -6.61 -15.96
CA PHE A 334 1.12 -7.45 -15.70
C PHE A 334 1.32 -8.87 -16.19
N CYS A 335 0.45 -9.77 -15.73
CA CYS A 335 0.42 -11.15 -16.18
C CYS A 335 -0.90 -11.52 -16.85
N ALA A 336 -0.78 -12.24 -17.97
CA ALA A 336 -1.89 -12.90 -18.66
C ALA A 336 -2.15 -14.31 -18.10
N ASP A 337 -1.12 -14.95 -17.54
CA ASP A 337 -1.21 -16.12 -16.67
C ASP A 337 0.08 -16.24 -15.82
N THR A 338 0.30 -17.38 -15.17
CA THR A 338 1.43 -17.59 -14.25
C THR A 338 2.82 -17.59 -14.89
N HIS A 339 2.90 -17.78 -16.22
CA HIS A 339 4.16 -17.88 -16.98
C HIS A 339 4.26 -16.87 -18.11
N HIS A 340 3.16 -16.21 -18.46
CA HIS A 340 3.12 -15.21 -19.52
C HIS A 340 2.82 -13.84 -18.92
N CYS A 341 3.88 -13.13 -18.58
CA CYS A 341 3.80 -11.76 -18.11
C CYS A 341 4.50 -10.80 -19.07
N TYR A 342 4.32 -9.50 -18.81
CA TYR A 342 4.85 -8.44 -19.65
C TYR A 342 5.49 -7.37 -18.80
N ASN A 343 6.58 -6.82 -19.31
CA ASN A 343 7.24 -5.63 -18.78
C ASN A 343 7.35 -4.60 -19.91
N PHE A 344 6.72 -3.44 -19.75
CA PHE A 344 6.68 -2.38 -20.74
C PHE A 344 7.26 -1.08 -20.18
N ALA A 345 8.22 -0.47 -20.88
CA ALA A 345 8.59 0.91 -20.66
C ALA A 345 7.57 1.86 -21.29
N LEU A 346 7.21 2.93 -20.58
CA LEU A 346 6.29 3.95 -21.07
C LEU A 346 7.05 5.08 -21.79
N LEU A 347 6.79 5.25 -23.08
CA LEU A 347 7.42 6.26 -23.94
C LEU A 347 6.66 7.61 -23.96
N GLY A 348 7.26 8.62 -24.58
CA GLY A 348 6.79 10.02 -24.64
C GLY A 348 5.45 10.31 -25.36
N GLY A 349 4.65 9.29 -25.67
CA GLY A 349 3.30 9.40 -26.24
C GLY A 349 2.29 8.47 -25.56
N MET A 350 2.59 8.03 -24.34
CA MET A 350 1.86 6.96 -23.62
C MET A 350 1.88 5.61 -24.34
N GLN A 351 2.83 5.41 -25.26
CA GLN A 351 3.07 4.13 -25.91
C GLN A 351 3.88 3.23 -24.99
N LEU A 352 3.52 1.96 -24.93
CA LEU A 352 4.20 0.96 -24.12
C LEU A 352 5.05 0.08 -25.04
N LEU A 353 6.36 0.03 -24.77
CA LEU A 353 7.32 -0.80 -25.49
C LEU A 353 7.97 -1.79 -24.54
N GLY A 354 7.91 -3.07 -24.84
CA GLY A 354 8.26 -4.07 -23.84
C GLY A 354 8.55 -5.45 -24.38
N THR A 355 8.78 -6.34 -23.44
CA THR A 355 9.09 -7.74 -23.64
C THR A 355 8.10 -8.60 -22.87
N GLN A 356 8.01 -9.86 -23.30
CA GLN A 356 7.34 -10.89 -22.54
C GLN A 356 8.34 -11.48 -21.55
N ILE A 357 7.86 -11.75 -20.34
CA ILE A 357 8.61 -12.22 -19.18
C ILE A 357 7.97 -13.54 -18.73
N ASP A 358 8.77 -14.58 -18.52
CA ASP A 358 8.39 -15.71 -17.68
C ASP A 358 8.99 -15.48 -16.29
N PRO A 359 8.16 -15.13 -15.29
CA PRO A 359 8.67 -14.77 -13.98
C PRO A 359 9.50 -15.87 -13.32
N ARG A 360 9.30 -17.14 -13.71
CA ARG A 360 10.07 -18.27 -13.18
C ARG A 360 11.56 -18.19 -13.54
N PHE A 361 11.90 -17.60 -14.67
CA PHE A 361 13.26 -17.59 -15.21
C PHE A 361 13.86 -16.19 -15.27
N ASP A 362 13.02 -15.17 -15.39
CA ASP A 362 13.44 -13.80 -15.66
C ASP A 362 13.42 -12.92 -14.40
N THR A 363 13.00 -13.45 -13.24
CA THR A 363 13.04 -12.73 -11.96
C THR A 363 14.06 -13.35 -11.02
N ASP A 364 14.64 -12.50 -10.17
CA ASP A 364 15.54 -12.90 -9.10
C ASP A 364 15.18 -12.14 -7.81
N SER A 365 15.74 -12.56 -6.69
CA SER A 365 15.58 -11.89 -5.40
C SER A 365 16.50 -10.67 -5.32
N LEU A 366 15.95 -9.53 -4.91
CA LEU A 366 16.69 -8.27 -4.75
C LEU A 366 17.81 -8.39 -3.71
N LEU A 367 17.62 -9.22 -2.68
CA LEU A 367 18.64 -9.59 -1.70
C LEU A 367 18.57 -11.10 -1.42
N GLU A 368 19.71 -11.68 -1.05
CA GLU A 368 19.79 -13.04 -0.54
C GLU A 368 18.85 -13.21 0.68
N ALA A 369 17.97 -14.21 0.63
CA ALA A 369 16.94 -14.49 1.65
C ALA A 369 15.83 -13.43 1.81
N GLU A 370 15.55 -12.62 0.78
CA GLU A 370 14.33 -11.78 0.71
C GLU A 370 13.44 -12.06 -0.52
N GLU A 371 12.12 -12.03 -0.32
CA GLU A 371 11.12 -12.29 -1.38
C GLU A 371 10.81 -11.08 -2.30
N ARG A 372 11.57 -9.98 -2.21
CA ARG A 372 11.35 -8.84 -3.12
C ARG A 372 11.95 -9.20 -4.48
N ALA A 373 11.11 -9.61 -5.41
CA ALA A 373 11.55 -9.94 -6.76
C ALA A 373 11.91 -8.69 -7.59
N PHE A 374 12.91 -8.82 -8.45
CA PHE A 374 13.28 -7.85 -9.47
C PHE A 374 13.62 -8.55 -10.79
N LEU A 375 13.64 -7.79 -11.87
CA LEU A 375 14.04 -8.21 -13.21
C LEU A 375 15.53 -7.85 -13.37
N PRO A 376 16.46 -8.83 -13.41
CA PRO A 376 17.90 -8.55 -13.44
C PRO A 376 18.36 -7.83 -14.70
N ASN A 377 17.73 -8.11 -15.84
CA ASN A 377 18.11 -7.51 -17.12
C ASN A 377 17.78 -6.01 -17.18
N GLU A 378 16.71 -5.59 -16.53
CA GLU A 378 16.25 -4.21 -16.45
C GLU A 378 16.69 -3.50 -15.16
N ASP A 379 17.30 -4.25 -14.21
CA ASP A 379 17.57 -3.82 -12.84
C ASP A 379 16.32 -3.16 -12.21
N LEU A 380 15.15 -3.78 -12.38
CA LEU A 380 13.86 -3.15 -12.11
C LEU A 380 13.01 -4.01 -11.19
N ARG A 381 12.34 -3.39 -10.21
CA ARG A 381 11.44 -4.12 -9.33
C ARG A 381 10.32 -4.86 -10.10
N TRP A 382 10.01 -6.08 -9.66
CA TRP A 382 8.91 -6.90 -10.17
C TRP A 382 7.69 -6.77 -9.25
N LEU A 383 6.59 -6.25 -9.80
CA LEU A 383 5.41 -5.81 -9.05
C LEU A 383 4.14 -6.70 -9.13
N PRO A 384 3.90 -7.53 -10.16
CA PRO A 384 2.62 -8.22 -10.31
C PRO A 384 2.18 -9.16 -9.16
N GLY A 385 3.07 -9.55 -8.23
CA GLY A 385 2.75 -10.46 -7.12
C GLY A 385 1.91 -9.90 -5.96
N ALA A 386 1.50 -8.62 -5.97
CA ALA A 386 0.78 -8.02 -4.84
C ALA A 386 -0.68 -8.51 -4.72
N GLY A 387 -0.97 -9.38 -3.73
CA GLY A 387 -2.32 -9.94 -3.46
C GLY A 387 -3.43 -8.90 -3.21
N ALA A 388 -3.10 -7.73 -2.65
CA ALA A 388 -4.04 -6.63 -2.42
C ALA A 388 -4.63 -6.10 -3.73
N ASN A 389 -3.81 -5.97 -4.77
CA ASN A 389 -4.26 -5.51 -6.08
C ASN A 389 -5.29 -6.49 -6.68
N ALA A 390 -5.16 -7.79 -6.45
CA ALA A 390 -6.13 -8.77 -6.92
C ALA A 390 -7.50 -8.57 -6.25
N LEU A 391 -7.53 -8.42 -4.92
CA LEU A 391 -8.77 -8.16 -4.17
C LEU A 391 -9.40 -6.83 -4.56
N GLN A 392 -8.60 -5.78 -4.74
CA GLN A 392 -9.08 -4.48 -5.19
C GLN A 392 -9.73 -4.57 -6.57
N ARG A 393 -9.09 -5.26 -7.53
CA ARG A 393 -9.67 -5.50 -8.86
C ARG A 393 -10.99 -6.26 -8.79
N ILE A 394 -11.06 -7.30 -7.95
CA ILE A 394 -12.30 -8.07 -7.73
C ILE A 394 -13.41 -7.18 -7.15
N ALA A 395 -13.10 -6.37 -6.13
CA ALA A 395 -14.06 -5.48 -5.50
C ALA A 395 -14.52 -4.36 -6.46
N ALA A 396 -13.58 -3.74 -7.19
CA ALA A 396 -13.87 -2.73 -8.18
C ALA A 396 -14.75 -3.27 -9.30
N HIS A 397 -14.45 -4.47 -9.82
CA HIS A 397 -15.20 -5.08 -10.91
C HIS A 397 -16.66 -5.39 -10.54
N LYS A 398 -16.95 -5.68 -9.25
CA LYS A 398 -18.33 -5.85 -8.75
C LYS A 398 -19.15 -4.56 -8.82
N LEU A 399 -18.51 -3.39 -8.74
CA LEU A 399 -19.15 -2.07 -8.78
C LEU A 399 -19.17 -1.49 -10.19
N ASN A 400 -18.06 -1.62 -10.92
CA ASN A 400 -17.92 -1.19 -12.31
C ASN A 400 -17.06 -2.23 -13.07
N PRO A 401 -17.65 -3.05 -13.95
CA PRO A 401 -16.91 -4.04 -14.72
C PRO A 401 -15.81 -3.47 -15.64
N ARG A 402 -15.86 -2.18 -15.96
CA ARG A 402 -14.88 -1.49 -16.81
C ARG A 402 -13.70 -0.91 -16.04
N ALA A 403 -13.76 -0.90 -14.70
CA ALA A 403 -12.73 -0.29 -13.88
C ALA A 403 -11.34 -0.89 -14.11
N GLN A 404 -10.37 -0.01 -14.32
CA GLN A 404 -8.95 -0.29 -14.39
C GLN A 404 -8.32 0.04 -13.03
N CYS A 405 -7.60 -0.92 -12.46
CA CYS A 405 -6.89 -0.72 -11.19
C CYS A 405 -5.38 -0.70 -11.47
N LEU A 406 -4.74 0.43 -11.16
CA LEU A 406 -3.32 0.65 -11.32
C LEU A 406 -2.67 0.58 -9.94
N HIS A 407 -1.89 -0.46 -9.67
CA HIS A 407 -1.06 -0.51 -8.47
C HIS A 407 0.27 0.17 -8.76
N VAL A 408 0.50 1.33 -8.16
CA VAL A 408 1.62 2.21 -8.46
C VAL A 408 2.60 2.14 -7.30
N GLU A 409 3.82 1.68 -7.58
CA GLU A 409 4.90 1.73 -6.62
C GLU A 409 5.83 2.90 -6.90
N ILE A 410 6.04 3.70 -5.85
CA ILE A 410 6.86 4.92 -5.88
C ILE A 410 8.09 4.75 -4.99
N PRO A 411 9.30 4.70 -5.58
CA PRO A 411 10.52 4.64 -4.79
C PRO A 411 10.71 5.84 -3.85
N THR A 412 11.50 5.67 -2.81
CA THR A 412 11.88 6.72 -1.85
C THR A 412 12.31 8.05 -2.49
N ALA A 413 13.16 8.02 -3.52
CA ALA A 413 13.61 9.25 -4.18
C ALA A 413 12.44 10.03 -4.82
N VAL A 414 11.47 9.31 -5.40
CA VAL A 414 10.24 9.90 -5.95
C VAL A 414 9.38 10.47 -4.82
N ARG A 415 9.16 9.71 -3.74
CA ARG A 415 8.41 10.16 -2.56
C ARG A 415 8.95 11.47 -1.99
N ARG A 416 10.26 11.56 -1.74
CA ARG A 416 10.94 12.78 -1.25
C ARG A 416 10.75 13.97 -2.19
N LYS A 417 10.91 13.76 -3.49
CA LYS A 417 10.67 14.79 -4.52
C LYS A 417 9.23 15.30 -4.46
N MET A 418 8.26 14.41 -4.27
CA MET A 418 6.83 14.78 -4.22
C MET A 418 6.48 15.57 -2.97
N VAL A 419 7.05 15.22 -1.81
CA VAL A 419 6.93 16.03 -0.57
C VAL A 419 7.41 17.46 -0.84
N LEU A 420 8.60 17.62 -1.44
CA LEU A 420 9.15 18.94 -1.74
C LEU A 420 8.28 19.73 -2.73
N LYS A 421 7.78 19.09 -3.79
CA LYS A 421 6.85 19.71 -4.74
C LYS A 421 5.58 20.20 -4.06
N LEU A 422 4.99 19.38 -3.18
CA LEU A 422 3.78 19.77 -2.44
C LEU A 422 4.05 20.96 -1.53
N ARG A 423 5.17 20.97 -0.80
CA ARG A 423 5.56 22.11 0.04
C ARG A 423 5.77 23.39 -0.76
N SER A 424 6.35 23.31 -1.96
CA SER A 424 6.46 24.47 -2.87
C SER A 424 5.08 25.04 -3.20
N LEU A 425 4.13 24.18 -3.59
CA LEU A 425 2.76 24.60 -3.90
C LEU A 425 2.04 25.21 -2.68
N GLU A 426 2.27 24.67 -1.49
CA GLU A 426 1.74 25.23 -0.24
C GLU A 426 2.27 26.65 0.05
N ILE A 427 3.57 26.85 -0.15
CA ILE A 427 4.22 28.15 0.03
C ILE A 427 3.73 29.15 -1.02
N GLU A 428 3.70 28.79 -2.30
CA GLU A 428 3.20 29.63 -3.38
C GLU A 428 1.75 30.05 -3.14
N SER A 429 0.87 29.11 -2.80
CA SER A 429 -0.53 29.39 -2.48
C SER A 429 -0.66 30.34 -1.28
N SER A 430 0.22 30.20 -0.28
CA SER A 430 0.25 31.07 0.88
C SER A 430 0.73 32.48 0.53
N LEU A 431 1.73 32.62 -0.34
CA LEU A 431 2.23 33.91 -0.81
C LEU A 431 1.16 34.63 -1.63
N ASP A 432 0.53 33.93 -2.59
CA ASP A 432 -0.56 34.44 -3.40
C ASP A 432 -1.75 34.90 -2.53
N ALA A 433 -2.12 34.11 -1.51
CA ALA A 433 -3.18 34.48 -0.57
C ALA A 433 -2.81 35.67 0.33
N SER A 434 -1.51 35.90 0.58
CA SER A 434 -1.00 37.04 1.35
C SER A 434 -0.84 38.33 0.53
N GLY A 435 -0.98 38.26 -0.80
CA GLY A 435 -0.87 39.41 -1.70
C GLY A 435 0.55 40.00 -1.80
N LEU A 436 1.57 39.18 -1.53
CA LEU A 436 2.99 39.53 -1.64
C LEU A 436 3.55 39.28 -3.05
#